data_AF-A0A924UXY4-F1
#
_entry.id   AF-A0A924UXY4-F1
#
_cell.length_a   1.000
_cell.length_b   1.000
_cell.length_c   1.000
_cell.angle_alpha   90.00
_cell.angle_beta   90.00
_cell.angle_gamma   90.00
#
_symmetry.space_group_name_H-M   'P 1'
#
loop_
_entity.id
_entity.type
_entity.pdbx_description
1 polymer ?
#
loop_
_entity_poly.entity_id
_entity_poly.type
_entity_poly.pdbx_seq_one_letter_code
_entity_poly.pdbx_strand_id
1 'polypeptide(L)'
;SAGLGHYFGVDAVWIRIVLILLVFAGFGTGILAYIILWIVTPEAITTTEKLEMTGEPVTISNIEKKVREEFENVSDKIKNADYDKYGNQIKTGAGKIGNSFGDFIMTIFKIFAKFLGVILIITGITVLFFLLIGIFTLGSGAFIDFPWQGFIEAGNFTDYPIWAFGLLMFFAVGIPFFFLALLGFKLLAPNMKSIGNIAKYTLLALWLIAVALAISIGIKQASAFAVDGRVVKKETINLNPSDTLFIKFKHNDYFAKNVEDRNDFMVTQDSTGNDIIYSNEVSFKIEKTEEKAPYIQIEKEARGKSLSDAKQRAEQIKYSYKIIGNQLILDNYLLTELKNKYRDQEIEITLFVPEGLLLKIDSSVQNYDRSDDEYFNLHYSSDNYIYKVENSQIKCLNCPADENEYNDVDTDTQNDSIETSVTINEDGVSVTNDTLINSKKNLKELKINKDGIIIKTN
;
A
#
# COMPACT_ATOMS: atom_id res chain seq x y z
N SER A 1 -31.91 -21.81 32.37
CA SER A 1 -32.53 -22.67 31.34
C SER A 1 -33.71 -23.50 31.86
N ALA A 2 -33.66 -24.05 33.09
CA ALA A 2 -34.79 -24.78 33.68
C ALA A 2 -36.04 -23.89 33.94
N GLY A 3 -35.86 -22.65 34.41
CA GLY A 3 -36.96 -21.71 34.62
C GLY A 3 -37.68 -21.28 33.33
N LEU A 4 -36.93 -21.02 32.25
CA LEU A 4 -37.49 -20.73 30.91
C LEU A 4 -38.26 -21.95 30.35
N GLY A 5 -37.77 -23.16 30.58
CA GLY A 5 -38.47 -24.38 30.17
C GLY A 5 -39.81 -24.56 30.89
N HIS A 6 -39.86 -24.26 32.20
CA HIS A 6 -41.08 -24.30 32.98
C HIS A 6 -42.07 -23.19 32.60
N TYR A 7 -41.59 -21.97 32.35
CA TYR A 7 -42.42 -20.83 31.92
C TYR A 7 -43.04 -21.03 30.54
N PHE A 8 -42.29 -21.58 29.58
CA PHE A 8 -42.77 -21.81 28.21
C PHE A 8 -43.37 -23.22 28.00
N GLY A 9 -43.34 -24.09 29.00
CA GLY A 9 -43.82 -25.48 28.89
C GLY A 9 -43.00 -26.35 27.93
N VAL A 10 -41.73 -25.99 27.69
CA VAL A 10 -40.82 -26.67 26.77
C VAL A 10 -39.69 -27.33 27.56
N ASP A 11 -39.29 -28.55 27.18
CA ASP A 11 -38.16 -29.22 27.84
C ASP A 11 -36.90 -28.34 27.79
N ALA A 12 -36.28 -28.12 28.96
CA ALA A 12 -35.07 -27.32 29.11
C ALA A 12 -33.90 -27.82 28.24
N VAL A 13 -33.92 -29.09 27.82
CA VAL A 13 -32.97 -29.65 26.85
C VAL A 13 -33.06 -28.95 25.49
N TRP A 14 -34.26 -28.69 24.98
CA TRP A 14 -34.45 -28.01 23.69
C TRP A 14 -33.99 -26.55 23.72
N ILE A 15 -34.23 -25.85 24.82
CA ILE A 15 -33.75 -24.47 25.03
C ILE A 15 -32.22 -24.44 25.01
N ARG A 16 -31.55 -25.42 25.64
CA ARG A 16 -30.08 -25.52 25.61
C ARG A 16 -29.56 -25.80 24.19
N ILE A 17 -30.23 -26.65 23.42
CA ILE A 17 -29.85 -26.95 22.03
C ILE A 17 -29.97 -25.71 21.12
N VAL A 18 -31.08 -24.96 21.23
CA VAL A 18 -31.28 -23.72 20.45
C VAL A 18 -30.24 -22.66 20.80
N LEU A 19 -29.92 -22.51 22.08
CA LEU A 19 -28.94 -21.52 22.56
C LEU A 19 -27.51 -21.88 22.10
N ILE A 20 -27.18 -23.18 22.04
CA ILE A 20 -25.93 -23.67 21.47
C ILE A 20 -25.87 -23.47 19.96
N LEU A 21 -26.98 -23.66 19.23
CA LEU A 21 -27.04 -23.33 17.80
C LEU A 21 -26.82 -21.83 17.53
N LEU A 22 -27.36 -20.95 18.37
CA LEU A 22 -27.16 -19.50 18.30
C LEU A 22 -25.70 -19.08 18.52
N VAL A 23 -24.95 -19.79 19.37
CA VAL A 23 -23.49 -19.59 19.57
C VAL A 23 -22.72 -19.76 18.25
N PHE A 24 -23.07 -20.78 17.48
CA PHE A 24 -22.37 -21.11 16.23
C PHE A 24 -22.87 -20.29 15.03
N ALA A 25 -24.15 -19.91 15.01
CA ALA A 25 -24.71 -19.06 13.95
C ALA A 25 -24.18 -17.61 14.01
N GLY A 26 -23.81 -17.11 15.20
CA GLY A 26 -23.47 -15.71 15.43
C GLY A 26 -21.98 -15.40 15.65
N PHE A 27 -21.04 -16.20 15.13
CA PHE A 27 -19.59 -15.98 15.31
C PHE A 27 -19.17 -15.71 16.78
N GLY A 28 -19.74 -16.44 17.75
CA GLY A 28 -19.37 -16.32 19.18
C GLY A 28 -20.21 -15.36 20.02
N THR A 29 -21.14 -14.59 19.43
CA THR A 29 -22.06 -13.72 20.19
C THR A 29 -23.00 -14.48 21.14
N GLY A 30 -23.37 -15.73 20.80
CA GLY A 30 -24.19 -16.55 21.69
C GLY A 30 -23.51 -16.95 22.99
N ILE A 31 -22.17 -16.95 23.06
CA ILE A 31 -21.43 -17.23 24.31
C ILE A 31 -21.60 -16.06 25.28
N LEU A 32 -21.47 -14.83 24.78
CA LEU A 32 -21.71 -13.62 25.58
C LEU A 32 -23.17 -13.53 26.02
N ALA A 33 -24.13 -13.79 25.14
CA ALA A 33 -25.54 -13.82 25.49
C ALA A 33 -25.86 -14.88 26.57
N TYR A 34 -25.23 -16.06 26.50
CA TYR A 34 -25.38 -17.12 27.49
C TYR A 34 -24.83 -16.71 28.86
N ILE A 35 -23.62 -16.13 28.90
CA ILE A 35 -22.98 -15.66 30.15
C ILE A 35 -23.82 -14.55 30.78
N ILE A 36 -24.33 -13.61 29.98
CA ILE A 36 -25.22 -12.53 30.44
C ILE A 36 -26.51 -13.11 31.03
N LEU A 37 -27.17 -14.03 30.33
CA LEU A 37 -28.38 -14.68 30.84
C LEU A 37 -28.13 -15.46 32.13
N TRP A 38 -26.98 -16.14 32.24
CA TRP A 38 -26.63 -16.88 33.45
C TRP A 38 -26.37 -15.98 34.66
N ILE A 39 -25.76 -14.82 34.46
CA ILE A 39 -25.57 -13.80 35.52
C ILE A 39 -26.89 -13.14 35.91
N VAL A 40 -27.76 -12.86 34.94
CA VAL A 40 -29.00 -12.09 35.14
C VAL A 40 -30.15 -12.93 35.71
N THR A 41 -30.18 -14.25 35.48
CA THR A 41 -31.24 -15.12 36.02
C THR A 41 -30.77 -15.87 37.28
N PRO A 42 -31.07 -15.38 38.50
CA PRO A 42 -30.73 -16.09 39.74
C PRO A 42 -31.53 -17.40 39.89
N GLU A 43 -30.98 -18.35 40.61
CA GLU A 43 -31.67 -19.60 40.96
C GLU A 43 -32.69 -19.36 42.09
N ALA A 44 -33.85 -20.03 42.04
CA ALA A 44 -34.85 -19.98 43.12
C ALA A 44 -34.40 -20.81 44.32
N ILE A 45 -34.10 -20.15 45.43
CA ILE A 45 -33.47 -20.78 46.60
C ILE A 45 -34.52 -21.07 47.68
N THR A 46 -35.54 -20.22 47.81
CA THR A 46 -36.51 -20.30 48.91
C THR A 46 -37.71 -21.19 48.58
N THR A 47 -38.32 -21.78 49.61
CA THR A 47 -39.53 -22.62 49.48
C THR A 47 -40.72 -21.83 48.91
N THR A 48 -40.79 -20.54 49.24
CA THR A 48 -41.77 -19.59 48.72
C THR A 48 -41.63 -19.39 47.21
N GLU A 49 -40.42 -19.11 46.72
CA GLU A 49 -40.17 -18.94 45.27
C GLU A 49 -40.48 -20.21 44.47
N LYS A 50 -40.22 -21.40 45.06
CA LYS A 50 -40.54 -22.68 44.41
C LYS A 50 -42.05 -22.92 44.30
N LEU A 51 -42.81 -22.54 45.34
CA LEU A 51 -44.28 -22.66 45.35
C LEU A 51 -44.92 -21.70 44.32
N GLU A 52 -44.38 -20.49 44.18
CA GLU A 52 -44.79 -19.52 43.16
C GLU A 52 -44.53 -20.03 41.74
N MET A 53 -43.39 -20.67 41.50
CA MET A 53 -43.08 -21.26 40.19
C MET A 53 -43.98 -22.45 39.82
N THR A 54 -44.49 -23.19 40.81
CA THR A 54 -45.45 -24.29 40.60
C THR A 54 -46.91 -23.84 40.55
N GLY A 55 -47.19 -22.54 40.76
CA GLY A 55 -48.55 -21.99 40.76
C GLY A 55 -49.39 -22.35 42.00
N GLU A 56 -48.75 -22.79 43.08
CA GLU A 56 -49.42 -23.13 44.34
C GLU A 56 -49.47 -21.87 45.24
N PRO A 57 -50.61 -21.56 45.88
CA PRO A 57 -50.72 -20.35 46.70
C PRO A 57 -49.82 -20.43 47.93
N VAL A 58 -49.04 -19.38 48.18
CA VAL A 58 -48.10 -19.25 49.31
C VAL A 58 -48.88 -19.07 50.62
N THR A 59 -49.32 -20.19 51.20
CA THR A 59 -50.03 -20.24 52.48
C THR A 59 -49.24 -21.08 53.48
N ILE A 60 -49.37 -20.79 54.78
CA ILE A 60 -48.65 -21.50 55.84
C ILE A 60 -48.93 -23.02 55.77
N SER A 61 -50.17 -23.42 55.44
CA SER A 61 -50.54 -24.82 55.26
C SER A 61 -49.84 -25.50 54.07
N ASN A 62 -49.64 -24.77 52.97
CA ASN A 62 -48.94 -25.31 51.80
C ASN A 62 -47.42 -25.39 52.02
N ILE A 63 -46.84 -24.41 52.72
CA ILE A 63 -45.43 -24.44 53.12
C ILE A 63 -45.20 -25.58 54.12
N GLU A 64 -46.05 -25.71 55.13
CA GLU A 64 -45.96 -26.81 56.11
C GLU A 64 -46.13 -28.17 55.44
N LYS A 65 -47.11 -28.32 54.54
CA LYS A 65 -47.32 -29.55 53.76
C LYS A 65 -46.09 -29.87 52.91
N LYS A 66 -45.52 -28.88 52.21
CA LYS A 66 -44.32 -29.09 51.38
C LYS A 66 -43.10 -29.44 52.22
N VAL A 67 -42.92 -28.79 53.36
CA VAL A 67 -41.81 -29.07 54.29
C VAL A 67 -41.97 -30.45 54.94
N ARG A 68 -43.19 -30.84 55.34
CA ARG A 68 -43.50 -32.20 55.83
C ARG A 68 -43.32 -33.25 54.76
N GLU A 69 -43.78 -33.00 53.53
CA GLU A 69 -43.58 -33.92 52.40
C GLU A 69 -42.10 -34.09 52.08
N GLU A 70 -41.31 -33.02 52.08
CA GLU A 70 -39.85 -33.11 51.91
C GLU A 70 -39.19 -33.84 53.09
N PHE A 71 -39.59 -33.54 54.34
CA PHE A 71 -39.05 -34.22 55.53
C PHE A 71 -39.40 -35.71 55.59
N GLU A 72 -40.64 -36.10 55.28
CA GLU A 72 -41.08 -37.49 55.25
C GLU A 72 -40.47 -38.23 54.07
N ASN A 73 -40.43 -37.64 52.86
CA ASN A 73 -39.77 -38.25 51.69
C ASN A 73 -38.26 -38.44 51.90
N VAL A 74 -37.59 -37.52 52.60
CA VAL A 74 -36.17 -37.64 52.93
C VAL A 74 -35.96 -38.64 54.08
N SER A 75 -36.82 -38.62 55.11
CA SER A 75 -36.73 -39.57 56.23
C SER A 75 -36.94 -41.02 55.76
N ASP A 76 -37.92 -41.26 54.89
CA ASP A 76 -38.22 -42.59 54.35
C ASP A 76 -37.14 -43.06 53.35
N LYS A 77 -36.57 -42.15 52.56
CA LYS A 77 -35.44 -42.48 51.67
C LYS A 77 -34.15 -42.76 52.44
N ILE A 78 -33.88 -42.08 53.56
CA ILE A 78 -32.65 -42.26 54.35
C ILE A 78 -32.74 -43.51 55.25
N LYS A 79 -33.92 -43.82 55.80
CA LYS A 79 -34.11 -44.98 56.68
C LYS A 79 -34.05 -46.32 55.94
N ASN A 80 -34.35 -46.35 54.64
CA ASN A 80 -34.30 -47.55 53.80
C ASN A 80 -33.20 -47.47 52.71
N ALA A 81 -32.25 -46.53 52.81
CA ALA A 81 -31.16 -46.40 51.87
C ALA A 81 -30.14 -47.53 52.05
N ASP A 82 -30.16 -48.48 51.12
CA ASP A 82 -29.05 -49.42 50.92
C ASP A 82 -27.86 -48.64 50.31
N TYR A 83 -26.95 -48.18 51.16
CA TYR A 83 -25.83 -47.30 50.80
C TYR A 83 -24.89 -47.93 49.76
N ASP A 84 -24.78 -49.26 49.71
CA ASP A 84 -23.99 -49.98 48.71
C ASP A 84 -24.66 -49.97 47.34
N LYS A 85 -26.00 -50.10 47.30
CA LYS A 85 -26.80 -49.96 46.09
C LYS A 85 -26.80 -48.53 45.57
N TYR A 86 -26.85 -47.55 46.48
CA TYR A 86 -26.81 -46.12 46.16
C TYR A 86 -25.42 -45.67 45.67
N GLY A 87 -24.34 -46.16 46.28
CA GLY A 87 -22.96 -45.90 45.82
C GLY A 87 -22.69 -46.45 44.41
N ASN A 88 -23.20 -47.64 44.10
CA ASN A 88 -23.14 -48.21 42.75
C ASN A 88 -24.08 -47.48 41.76
N GLN A 89 -25.24 -47.00 42.19
CA GLN A 89 -26.14 -46.16 41.37
C GLN A 89 -25.58 -44.76 41.10
N ILE A 90 -24.86 -44.16 42.04
CA ILE A 90 -24.19 -42.86 41.87
C ILE A 90 -22.97 -43.01 40.96
N LYS A 91 -22.15 -44.07 41.13
CA LYS A 91 -21.03 -44.36 40.20
C LYS A 91 -21.53 -44.63 38.78
N THR A 92 -22.62 -45.38 38.61
CA THR A 92 -23.22 -45.61 37.28
C THR A 92 -23.94 -44.38 36.75
N GLY A 93 -24.55 -43.54 37.58
CA GLY A 93 -25.17 -42.27 37.20
C GLY A 93 -24.16 -41.20 36.78
N ALA A 94 -23.09 -41.00 37.55
CA ALA A 94 -21.98 -40.12 37.21
C ALA A 94 -21.23 -40.61 35.96
N GLY A 95 -21.02 -41.93 35.82
CA GLY A 95 -20.47 -42.52 34.59
C GLY A 95 -21.36 -42.31 33.36
N LYS A 96 -22.69 -42.38 33.51
CA LYS A 96 -23.65 -42.09 32.44
C LYS A 96 -23.67 -40.59 32.07
N ILE A 97 -23.60 -39.68 33.03
CA ILE A 97 -23.56 -38.23 32.79
C ILE A 97 -22.23 -37.81 32.14
N GLY A 98 -21.11 -38.36 32.63
CA GLY A 98 -19.79 -38.13 32.03
C GLY A 98 -19.67 -38.64 30.60
N ASN A 99 -20.16 -39.85 30.33
CA ASN A 99 -20.21 -40.40 28.97
C ASN A 99 -21.13 -39.57 28.06
N SER A 100 -22.31 -39.16 28.53
CA SER A 100 -23.25 -38.36 27.74
C SER A 100 -22.72 -36.95 27.44
N PHE A 101 -22.00 -36.33 28.38
CA PHE A 101 -21.35 -35.04 28.16
C PHE A 101 -20.18 -35.16 27.17
N GLY A 102 -19.38 -36.22 27.28
CA GLY A 102 -18.33 -36.54 26.31
C GLY A 102 -18.89 -36.74 24.89
N ASP A 103 -19.98 -37.48 24.76
CA ASP A 103 -20.66 -37.73 23.48
C ASP A 103 -21.24 -36.44 22.87
N PHE A 104 -21.79 -35.56 23.72
CA PHE A 104 -22.28 -34.26 23.29
C PHE A 104 -21.14 -33.39 22.72
N ILE A 105 -20.04 -33.25 23.46
CA ILE A 105 -18.86 -32.48 23.02
C ILE A 105 -18.26 -33.08 21.73
N MET A 106 -18.17 -34.41 21.65
CA MET A 106 -17.67 -35.10 20.45
C MET A 106 -18.58 -34.86 19.23
N THR A 107 -19.89 -34.75 19.45
CA THR A 107 -20.85 -34.44 18.38
C THR A 107 -20.64 -33.01 17.84
N ILE A 108 -20.42 -32.04 18.72
CA ILE A 108 -20.08 -30.66 18.33
C ILE A 108 -18.76 -30.61 17.55
N PHE A 109 -17.71 -31.28 18.05
CA PHE A 109 -16.43 -31.37 17.32
C PHE A 109 -16.57 -32.03 15.95
N LYS A 110 -17.40 -33.08 15.82
CA LYS A 110 -17.67 -33.72 14.53
C LYS A 110 -18.38 -32.78 13.55
N ILE A 111 -19.34 -31.98 14.02
CA ILE A 111 -20.03 -30.98 13.18
C ILE A 111 -19.03 -29.91 12.72
N PHE A 112 -18.23 -29.39 13.66
CA PHE A 112 -17.19 -28.41 13.35
C PHE A 112 -16.13 -28.95 12.37
N ALA A 113 -15.64 -30.18 12.61
CA ALA A 113 -14.67 -30.83 11.73
C ALA A 113 -15.21 -30.99 10.31
N LYS A 114 -16.50 -31.35 10.16
CA LYS A 114 -17.14 -31.44 8.84
C LYS A 114 -17.22 -30.08 8.15
N PHE A 115 -17.65 -29.04 8.88
CA PHE A 115 -17.71 -27.68 8.35
C PHE A 115 -16.33 -27.17 7.89
N LEU A 116 -15.30 -27.33 8.74
CA LEU A 116 -13.92 -27.03 8.39
C LEU A 116 -13.46 -27.84 7.17
N GLY A 117 -13.85 -29.11 7.09
CA GLY A 117 -13.56 -29.97 5.94
C GLY A 117 -14.10 -29.41 4.62
N VAL A 118 -15.34 -28.90 4.60
CA VAL A 118 -15.91 -28.23 3.42
C VAL A 118 -15.09 -27.01 3.02
N ILE A 119 -14.71 -26.16 3.97
CA ILE A 119 -13.90 -24.97 3.70
C ILE A 119 -12.55 -25.35 3.08
N LEU A 120 -11.85 -26.34 3.66
CA LEU A 120 -10.55 -26.79 3.14
C LEU A 120 -10.65 -27.36 1.72
N ILE A 121 -11.73 -28.08 1.40
CA ILE A 121 -11.99 -28.59 0.05
C ILE A 121 -12.24 -27.44 -0.93
N ILE A 122 -13.15 -26.52 -0.60
CA ILE A 122 -13.48 -25.39 -1.48
C ILE A 122 -12.23 -24.57 -1.76
N THR A 123 -11.48 -24.20 -0.72
CA THR A 123 -10.24 -23.43 -0.87
C THR A 123 -9.19 -24.19 -1.66
N GLY A 124 -8.97 -25.48 -1.34
CA GLY A 124 -8.00 -26.33 -2.03
C GLY A 124 -8.28 -26.47 -3.52
N ILE A 125 -9.52 -26.78 -3.87
CA ILE A 125 -9.95 -26.93 -5.28
C ILE A 125 -9.91 -25.59 -6.02
N THR A 126 -10.35 -24.51 -5.39
CA THR A 126 -10.35 -23.17 -6.00
C THR A 126 -8.93 -22.71 -6.35
N VAL A 127 -7.98 -22.87 -5.43
CA VAL A 127 -6.57 -22.51 -5.68
C VAL A 127 -5.98 -23.38 -6.79
N LEU A 128 -6.21 -24.69 -6.77
CA LEU A 128 -5.75 -25.59 -7.84
C LEU A 128 -6.34 -25.22 -9.20
N PHE A 129 -7.62 -24.85 -9.26
CA PHE A 129 -8.28 -24.42 -10.48
C PHE A 129 -7.65 -23.14 -11.05
N PHE A 130 -7.41 -22.12 -10.23
CA PHE A 130 -6.77 -20.89 -10.68
C PHE A 130 -5.29 -21.09 -11.04
N LEU A 131 -4.55 -21.94 -10.32
CA LEU A 131 -3.18 -22.29 -10.71
C LEU A 131 -3.15 -23.02 -12.07
N LEU A 132 -4.12 -23.89 -12.33
CA LEU A 132 -4.26 -24.57 -13.62
C LEU A 132 -4.54 -23.56 -14.74
N ILE A 133 -5.50 -22.64 -14.55
CA ILE A 133 -5.76 -21.53 -15.48
C ILE A 133 -4.49 -20.71 -15.70
N GLY A 134 -3.75 -20.40 -14.64
CA GLY A 134 -2.49 -19.65 -14.69
C GLY A 134 -1.44 -20.33 -15.57
N ILE A 135 -1.24 -21.64 -15.45
CA ILE A 135 -0.32 -22.38 -16.33
C ILE A 135 -0.74 -22.26 -17.79
N PHE A 136 -2.02 -22.49 -18.12
CA PHE A 136 -2.49 -22.40 -19.50
C PHE A 136 -2.39 -20.97 -20.04
N THR A 137 -2.65 -19.96 -19.21
CA THR A 137 -2.52 -18.55 -19.57
C THR A 137 -1.08 -18.17 -19.88
N LEU A 138 -0.14 -18.54 -19.01
CA LEU A 138 1.29 -18.23 -19.17
C LEU A 138 2.01 -19.12 -20.19
N GLY A 139 1.51 -20.34 -20.42
CA GLY A 139 2.15 -21.36 -21.25
C GLY A 139 1.71 -21.43 -22.69
N SER A 140 0.55 -20.87 -23.01
CA SER A 140 -0.05 -21.08 -24.33
C SER A 140 0.49 -20.16 -25.42
N GLY A 141 1.12 -19.02 -25.08
CA GLY A 141 1.94 -18.14 -25.95
C GLY A 141 1.33 -17.65 -27.28
N ALA A 142 0.16 -18.15 -27.67
CA ALA A 142 -0.37 -18.12 -29.03
C ALA A 142 -1.89 -17.85 -29.07
N PHE A 143 -2.54 -17.69 -27.91
CA PHE A 143 -4.00 -17.60 -27.86
C PHE A 143 -4.52 -16.22 -27.45
N ILE A 144 -3.74 -15.39 -26.73
CA ILE A 144 -4.19 -14.07 -26.27
C ILE A 144 -2.97 -13.15 -26.02
N ASP A 145 -2.84 -12.07 -26.81
CA ASP A 145 -1.94 -10.96 -26.49
C ASP A 145 -2.52 -10.19 -25.29
N PHE A 146 -2.10 -10.56 -24.08
CA PHE A 146 -2.53 -9.85 -22.88
C PHE A 146 -1.76 -8.52 -22.77
N PRO A 147 -2.45 -7.39 -22.47
CA PRO A 147 -1.79 -6.09 -22.34
C PRO A 147 -0.64 -6.03 -21.32
N TRP A 148 -0.57 -6.99 -20.39
CA TRP A 148 0.44 -7.04 -19.32
C TRP A 148 1.61 -7.98 -19.64
N GLN A 149 1.64 -8.63 -20.81
CA GLN A 149 2.71 -9.55 -21.17
C GLN A 149 4.06 -8.83 -21.22
N GLY A 150 4.11 -7.64 -21.83
CA GLY A 150 5.30 -6.80 -21.87
C GLY A 150 5.82 -6.45 -20.47
N PHE A 151 4.92 -6.19 -19.51
CA PHE A 151 5.28 -5.93 -18.11
C PHE A 151 5.95 -7.15 -17.47
N ILE A 152 5.37 -8.35 -17.61
CA ILE A 152 5.96 -9.59 -17.08
C ILE A 152 7.29 -9.90 -17.75
N GLU A 153 7.39 -9.66 -19.06
CA GLU A 153 8.61 -9.89 -19.81
C GLU A 153 9.73 -8.91 -19.40
N ALA A 154 9.41 -7.63 -19.21
CA ALA A 154 10.34 -6.64 -18.68
C ALA A 154 10.79 -6.99 -17.26
N GLY A 155 9.89 -7.55 -16.45
CA GLY A 155 10.08 -7.98 -15.06
C GLY A 155 10.71 -9.36 -14.85
N ASN A 156 10.93 -10.15 -15.89
CA ASN A 156 11.54 -11.48 -15.77
C ASN A 156 13.05 -11.41 -15.91
N PHE A 157 13.77 -11.64 -14.80
CA PHE A 157 15.21 -11.40 -14.73
C PHE A 157 16.04 -12.67 -14.87
N THR A 158 15.40 -13.81 -15.06
CA THR A 158 16.02 -15.12 -14.90
C THR A 158 16.30 -15.86 -16.20
N ASP A 159 16.00 -15.24 -17.35
CA ASP A 159 16.07 -15.80 -18.71
C ASP A 159 15.22 -17.06 -18.93
N TYR A 160 14.54 -17.57 -17.88
CA TYR A 160 13.62 -18.69 -17.99
C TYR A 160 12.32 -18.25 -18.64
N PRO A 161 11.70 -19.09 -19.47
CA PRO A 161 10.42 -18.75 -20.06
C PRO A 161 9.33 -18.64 -18.98
N ILE A 162 8.38 -17.72 -19.17
CA ILE A 162 7.36 -17.38 -18.17
C ILE A 162 6.54 -18.61 -17.74
N TRP A 163 6.26 -19.53 -18.66
CA TRP A 163 5.54 -20.76 -18.37
C TRP A 163 6.23 -21.66 -17.33
N ALA A 164 7.58 -21.61 -17.24
CA ALA A 164 8.32 -22.38 -16.27
C ALA A 164 8.01 -21.91 -14.84
N PHE A 165 7.79 -20.60 -14.64
CA PHE A 165 7.33 -20.05 -13.37
C PHE A 165 5.91 -20.52 -13.02
N GLY A 166 5.00 -20.55 -14.00
CA GLY A 166 3.65 -21.06 -13.80
C GLY A 166 3.65 -22.53 -13.34
N LEU A 167 4.45 -23.37 -14.00
CA LEU A 167 4.60 -24.78 -13.64
C LEU A 167 5.22 -24.95 -12.25
N LEU A 168 6.23 -24.13 -11.93
CA LEU A 168 6.90 -24.16 -10.63
C LEU A 168 5.95 -23.77 -9.49
N MET A 169 5.17 -22.69 -9.68
CA MET A 169 4.16 -22.23 -8.74
C MET A 169 3.04 -23.26 -8.56
N PHE A 170 2.65 -23.96 -9.64
CA PHE A 170 1.67 -25.04 -9.54
C PHE A 170 2.15 -26.17 -8.64
N PHE A 171 3.42 -26.60 -8.71
CA PHE A 171 3.92 -27.63 -7.81
C PHE A 171 4.20 -27.10 -6.40
N ALA A 172 4.82 -25.91 -6.27
CA ALA A 172 5.18 -25.33 -4.98
C ALA A 172 3.95 -24.97 -4.13
N VAL A 173 2.88 -24.45 -4.75
CA VAL A 173 1.64 -24.05 -4.07
C VAL A 173 0.56 -25.11 -4.21
N GLY A 174 0.38 -25.70 -5.40
CA GLY A 174 -0.71 -26.64 -5.65
C GLY A 174 -0.59 -27.93 -4.84
N ILE A 175 0.62 -28.47 -4.60
CA ILE A 175 0.77 -29.71 -3.81
C ILE A 175 0.29 -29.51 -2.35
N PRO A 176 0.71 -28.45 -1.62
CA PRO A 176 0.13 -28.13 -0.31
C PRO A 176 -1.40 -28.03 -0.31
N PHE A 177 -1.98 -27.29 -1.27
CA PHE A 177 -3.43 -27.11 -1.35
C PHE A 177 -4.17 -28.40 -1.75
N PHE A 178 -3.54 -29.28 -2.53
CA PHE A 178 -4.03 -30.62 -2.79
C PHE A 178 -4.10 -31.45 -1.49
N PHE A 179 -3.08 -31.41 -0.65
CA PHE A 179 -3.12 -32.07 0.66
C PHE A 179 -4.14 -31.44 1.62
N LEU A 180 -4.38 -30.12 1.54
CA LEU A 180 -5.46 -29.46 2.29
C LEU A 180 -6.84 -29.95 1.84
N ALA A 181 -7.08 -30.08 0.52
CA ALA A 181 -8.31 -30.66 0.00
C ALA A 181 -8.49 -32.11 0.46
N LEU A 182 -7.44 -32.94 0.38
CA LEU A 182 -7.47 -34.33 0.89
C LEU A 182 -7.76 -34.39 2.39
N LEU A 183 -7.19 -33.48 3.19
CA LEU A 183 -7.48 -33.35 4.61
C LEU A 183 -8.95 -33.01 4.82
N GLY A 184 -9.50 -32.06 4.05
CA GLY A 184 -10.92 -31.71 4.12
C GLY A 184 -11.85 -32.88 3.78
N PHE A 185 -11.53 -33.66 2.73
CA PHE A 185 -12.27 -34.88 2.40
C PHE A 185 -12.19 -35.92 3.53
N LYS A 186 -11.03 -36.06 4.19
CA LYS A 186 -10.87 -36.97 5.33
C LYS A 186 -11.66 -36.52 6.58
N LEU A 187 -11.85 -35.22 6.78
CA LEU A 187 -12.71 -34.70 7.85
C LEU A 187 -14.20 -34.98 7.59
N LEU A 188 -14.63 -34.93 6.31
CA LEU A 188 -15.99 -35.27 5.91
C LEU A 188 -16.26 -36.77 5.93
N ALA A 189 -15.30 -37.56 5.47
CA ALA A 189 -15.36 -39.02 5.38
C ALA A 189 -14.12 -39.65 6.06
N PRO A 190 -14.14 -39.84 7.39
CA PRO A 190 -12.99 -40.37 8.15
C PRO A 190 -12.50 -41.75 7.69
N ASN A 191 -13.41 -42.55 7.12
CA ASN A 191 -13.14 -43.89 6.61
C ASN A 191 -12.59 -43.90 5.18
N MET A 192 -12.41 -42.74 4.55
CA MET A 192 -11.83 -42.64 3.22
C MET A 192 -10.39 -43.16 3.24
N LYS A 193 -10.07 -44.05 2.30
CA LYS A 193 -8.69 -44.55 2.15
C LYS A 193 -7.77 -43.38 1.84
N SER A 194 -6.67 -43.27 2.60
CA SER A 194 -5.61 -42.32 2.29
C SER A 194 -4.98 -42.67 0.95
N ILE A 195 -4.44 -41.65 0.28
CA ILE A 195 -3.53 -41.86 -0.84
C ILE A 195 -2.36 -42.75 -0.40
N GLY A 196 -1.88 -43.61 -1.31
CA GLY A 196 -0.81 -44.55 -1.03
C GLY A 196 0.51 -43.85 -0.65
N ASN A 197 1.30 -44.50 0.20
CA ASN A 197 2.57 -43.95 0.70
C ASN A 197 3.52 -43.53 -0.44
N ILE A 198 3.58 -44.31 -1.52
CA ILE A 198 4.39 -44.00 -2.70
C ILE A 198 4.01 -42.62 -3.25
N ALA A 199 2.75 -42.39 -3.58
CA ALA A 199 2.28 -41.11 -4.11
C ALA A 199 2.49 -39.95 -3.13
N LYS A 200 2.30 -40.18 -1.82
CA LYS A 200 2.56 -39.15 -0.78
C LYS A 200 4.03 -38.72 -0.79
N TYR A 201 4.96 -39.66 -0.79
CA TYR A 201 6.39 -39.36 -0.77
C TYR A 201 6.88 -38.81 -2.12
N THR A 202 6.32 -39.27 -3.25
CA THR A 202 6.59 -38.69 -4.57
C THR A 202 6.16 -37.23 -4.64
N LEU A 203 4.95 -36.89 -4.18
CA LEU A 203 4.48 -35.50 -4.13
C LEU A 203 5.29 -34.65 -3.16
N LEU A 204 5.71 -35.20 -2.02
CA LEU A 204 6.59 -34.49 -1.09
C LEU A 204 7.95 -34.20 -1.71
N ALA A 205 8.57 -35.17 -2.40
CA ALA A 205 9.84 -34.97 -3.09
C ALA A 205 9.72 -33.93 -4.20
N LEU A 206 8.66 -34.01 -5.01
CA LEU A 206 8.36 -33.04 -6.07
C LEU A 206 8.17 -31.62 -5.51
N TRP A 207 7.45 -31.50 -4.38
CA TRP A 207 7.26 -30.22 -3.70
C TRP A 207 8.58 -29.64 -3.19
N LEU A 208 9.44 -30.45 -2.55
CA LEU A 208 10.75 -29.99 -2.08
C LEU A 208 11.63 -29.49 -3.23
N ILE A 209 11.62 -30.20 -4.37
CA ILE A 209 12.35 -29.77 -5.57
C ILE A 209 11.77 -28.45 -6.10
N ALA A 210 10.44 -28.32 -6.19
CA ALA A 210 9.79 -27.10 -6.65
C ALA A 210 10.12 -25.90 -5.74
N VAL A 211 10.11 -26.09 -4.42
CA VAL A 211 10.49 -25.03 -3.47
C VAL A 211 11.96 -24.66 -3.60
N ALA A 212 12.87 -25.64 -3.70
CA ALA A 212 14.30 -25.36 -3.86
C ALA A 212 14.60 -24.57 -5.14
N LEU A 213 13.96 -24.95 -6.26
CA LEU A 213 14.05 -24.22 -7.52
C LEU A 213 13.45 -22.81 -7.41
N ALA A 214 12.30 -22.66 -6.74
CA ALA A 214 11.67 -21.36 -6.53
C ALA A 214 12.56 -20.43 -5.71
N ILE A 215 13.21 -20.94 -4.66
CA ILE A 215 14.19 -20.18 -3.86
C ILE A 215 15.38 -19.77 -4.74
N SER A 216 15.93 -20.69 -5.53
CA SER A 216 17.07 -20.38 -6.42
C SER A 216 16.74 -19.29 -7.44
N ILE A 217 15.56 -19.37 -8.07
CA ILE A 217 15.05 -18.37 -9.00
C ILE A 217 14.79 -17.04 -8.27
N GLY A 218 14.22 -17.07 -7.07
CA GLY A 218 14.03 -15.89 -6.23
C GLY A 218 15.34 -15.18 -5.91
N ILE A 219 16.40 -15.93 -5.60
CA ILE A 219 17.75 -15.39 -5.40
C ILE A 219 18.29 -14.78 -6.71
N LYS A 220 18.12 -15.46 -7.85
CA LYS A 220 18.54 -14.92 -9.17
C LYS A 220 17.80 -13.61 -9.51
N GLN A 221 16.50 -13.55 -9.24
CA GLN A 221 15.68 -12.35 -9.40
C GLN A 221 16.15 -11.21 -8.49
N ALA A 222 16.35 -11.48 -7.20
CA ALA A 222 16.77 -10.47 -6.22
C ALA A 222 18.20 -9.95 -6.49
N SER A 223 19.13 -10.85 -6.79
CA SER A 223 20.52 -10.48 -7.13
C SER A 223 20.63 -9.64 -8.40
N ALA A 224 19.63 -9.65 -9.28
CA ALA A 224 19.64 -8.80 -10.47
C ALA A 224 19.63 -7.29 -10.16
N PHE A 225 19.36 -6.91 -8.91
CA PHE A 225 19.33 -5.52 -8.40
C PHE A 225 20.46 -5.24 -7.40
N ALA A 226 21.50 -6.07 -7.37
CA ALA A 226 22.50 -6.01 -6.30
C ALA A 226 23.42 -4.78 -6.36
N VAL A 227 23.69 -4.24 -7.55
CA VAL A 227 24.68 -3.17 -7.76
C VAL A 227 24.20 -2.20 -8.84
N ASP A 228 24.41 -0.91 -8.60
CA ASP A 228 24.24 0.17 -9.58
C ASP A 228 25.49 0.34 -10.46
N GLY A 229 25.29 0.53 -11.76
CA GLY A 229 26.36 0.75 -12.72
C GLY A 229 26.02 1.94 -13.61
N ARG A 230 27.03 2.77 -13.88
CA ARG A 230 26.87 4.01 -14.63
C ARG A 230 27.81 4.16 -15.82
N VAL A 231 27.34 4.89 -16.82
CA VAL A 231 28.09 5.32 -18.00
C VAL A 231 27.97 6.82 -18.12
N VAL A 232 29.11 7.51 -18.19
CA VAL A 232 29.16 8.97 -18.16
C VAL A 232 29.56 9.51 -19.53
N LYS A 233 28.80 10.46 -20.06
CA LYS A 233 29.14 11.26 -21.25
C LYS A 233 29.25 12.73 -20.86
N LYS A 234 30.35 13.38 -21.25
CA LYS A 234 30.54 14.83 -21.09
C LYS A 234 30.54 15.53 -22.44
N GLU A 235 29.92 16.69 -22.52
CA GLU A 235 29.92 17.54 -23.73
C GLU A 235 29.96 19.03 -23.34
N THR A 236 30.98 19.74 -23.83
CA THR A 236 31.14 21.18 -23.61
C THR A 236 30.18 21.98 -24.47
N ILE A 237 29.54 23.00 -23.88
CA ILE A 237 28.65 23.93 -24.57
C ILE A 237 29.45 25.17 -24.95
N ASN A 238 29.57 25.41 -26.25
CA ASN A 238 30.26 26.60 -26.76
C ASN A 238 29.29 27.78 -26.81
N LEU A 239 29.49 28.77 -25.92
CA LEU A 239 28.71 30.00 -25.84
C LEU A 239 29.59 31.21 -26.08
N ASN A 240 29.02 32.31 -26.58
CA ASN A 240 29.70 33.60 -26.51
C ASN A 240 29.58 34.18 -25.09
N PRO A 241 30.54 35.02 -24.64
CA PRO A 241 30.56 35.55 -23.27
C PRO A 241 29.31 36.35 -22.84
N SER A 242 28.52 36.85 -23.79
CA SER A 242 27.29 37.61 -23.52
C SER A 242 26.01 36.79 -23.69
N ASP A 243 26.12 35.51 -24.06
CA ASP A 243 24.96 34.68 -24.35
C ASP A 243 24.30 34.21 -23.04
N THR A 244 22.97 34.26 -23.00
CA THR A 244 22.18 33.55 -22.00
C THR A 244 21.97 32.11 -22.47
N LEU A 245 22.27 31.13 -21.63
CA LEU A 245 21.98 29.71 -21.93
C LEU A 245 20.51 29.42 -21.60
N PHE A 246 19.76 29.00 -22.62
CA PHE A 246 18.35 28.61 -22.48
C PHE A 246 18.28 27.09 -22.28
N ILE A 247 17.60 26.63 -21.23
CA ILE A 247 17.44 25.21 -20.93
C ILE A 247 15.95 24.86 -20.96
N LYS A 248 15.62 23.78 -21.69
CA LYS A 248 14.27 23.22 -21.70
C LYS A 248 14.27 21.72 -21.88
N PHE A 249 13.20 21.09 -21.42
CA PHE A 249 12.88 19.71 -21.75
C PHE A 249 11.93 19.61 -22.96
N LYS A 250 12.06 18.51 -23.70
CA LYS A 250 11.14 18.12 -24.77
C LYS A 250 10.60 16.72 -24.47
N HIS A 251 9.29 16.57 -24.58
CA HIS A 251 8.64 15.26 -24.56
C HIS A 251 8.67 14.56 -25.92
N ASN A 252 8.46 13.25 -25.89
CA ASN A 252 8.28 12.49 -27.12
C ASN A 252 6.82 12.58 -27.60
N ASP A 253 6.61 13.18 -28.76
CA ASP A 253 5.28 13.40 -29.36
C ASP A 253 4.51 12.08 -29.65
N TYR A 254 5.20 10.94 -29.69
CA TYR A 254 4.59 9.62 -29.90
C TYR A 254 4.13 8.95 -28.59
N PHE A 255 4.80 9.20 -27.46
CA PHE A 255 4.51 8.53 -26.18
C PHE A 255 3.72 9.41 -25.19
N ALA A 256 3.80 10.73 -25.33
CA ALA A 256 3.23 11.69 -24.39
C ALA A 256 2.54 12.83 -25.13
N LYS A 257 1.50 13.43 -24.52
CA LYS A 257 0.78 14.58 -25.11
C LYS A 257 1.44 15.94 -24.80
N ASN A 258 2.19 16.01 -23.71
CA ASN A 258 2.89 17.20 -23.24
C ASN A 258 3.99 16.79 -22.24
N VAL A 259 4.72 17.77 -21.70
CA VAL A 259 5.82 17.54 -20.75
C VAL A 259 5.37 17.10 -19.35
N GLU A 260 4.09 17.28 -19.01
CA GLU A 260 3.49 16.87 -17.73
C GLU A 260 3.00 15.40 -17.75
N ASP A 261 2.81 14.83 -18.93
CA ASP A 261 2.39 13.45 -19.14
C ASP A 261 3.57 12.50 -18.88
N ARG A 262 3.69 12.06 -17.62
CA ARG A 262 4.81 11.28 -17.11
C ARG A 262 4.42 9.83 -16.83
N ASN A 263 5.31 8.91 -17.21
CA ASN A 263 5.26 7.50 -16.85
C ASN A 263 6.65 7.04 -16.39
N ASP A 264 6.74 6.58 -15.15
CA ASP A 264 7.99 6.03 -14.59
C ASP A 264 8.37 4.71 -15.29
N PHE A 265 7.37 3.97 -15.78
CA PHE A 265 7.57 2.74 -16.54
C PHE A 265 6.41 2.46 -17.50
N MET A 266 6.72 2.33 -18.79
CA MET A 266 5.77 1.91 -19.81
C MET A 266 6.41 0.95 -20.81
N VAL A 267 5.78 -0.20 -21.04
CA VAL A 267 6.12 -1.06 -22.19
C VAL A 267 5.25 -0.67 -23.37
N THR A 268 5.88 -0.34 -24.49
CA THR A 268 5.24 0.19 -25.68
C THR A 268 6.04 -0.19 -26.92
N GLN A 269 5.66 0.31 -28.10
CA GLN A 269 6.36 0.06 -29.35
C GLN A 269 6.97 1.33 -29.91
N ASP A 270 8.16 1.22 -30.48
CA ASP A 270 8.75 2.31 -31.27
C ASP A 270 8.01 2.51 -32.62
N SER A 271 8.42 3.53 -33.38
CA SER A 271 7.84 3.83 -34.70
C SER A 271 8.04 2.74 -35.75
N THR A 272 8.88 1.74 -35.47
CA THR A 272 9.12 0.58 -36.33
C THR A 272 8.41 -0.70 -35.84
N GLY A 273 7.66 -0.61 -34.74
CA GLY A 273 6.91 -1.72 -34.15
C GLY A 273 7.71 -2.61 -33.21
N ASN A 274 8.91 -2.22 -32.78
CA ASN A 274 9.68 -3.00 -31.80
C ASN A 274 9.25 -2.66 -30.38
N ASP A 275 9.12 -3.68 -29.53
CA ASP A 275 8.82 -3.48 -28.11
C ASP A 275 10.00 -2.84 -27.37
N ILE A 276 9.70 -1.75 -26.67
CA ILE A 276 10.62 -0.95 -25.89
C ILE A 276 10.04 -0.63 -24.51
N ILE A 277 10.93 -0.24 -23.61
CA ILE A 277 10.58 0.40 -22.34
C ILE A 277 10.81 1.91 -22.51
N TYR A 278 9.75 2.68 -22.25
CA TYR A 278 9.75 4.12 -22.14
C TYR A 278 9.66 4.51 -20.66
N SER A 279 10.41 5.53 -20.25
CA SER A 279 10.39 6.03 -18.88
C SER A 279 10.76 7.52 -18.82
N ASN A 280 10.15 8.24 -17.88
CA ASN A 280 10.50 9.61 -17.51
C ASN A 280 11.37 9.68 -16.25
N GLU A 281 12.06 8.60 -15.89
CA GLU A 281 13.13 8.58 -14.86
C GLU A 281 14.36 9.32 -15.39
N VAL A 282 14.22 10.64 -15.43
CA VAL A 282 15.24 11.60 -15.80
C VAL A 282 15.32 12.60 -14.66
N SER A 283 16.52 12.96 -14.26
CA SER A 283 16.78 14.01 -13.27
C SER A 283 17.74 15.03 -13.86
N PHE A 284 17.57 16.29 -13.44
CA PHE A 284 18.38 17.41 -13.88
C PHE A 284 18.85 18.20 -12.67
N LYS A 285 20.11 18.62 -12.67
CA LYS A 285 20.61 19.55 -11.67
C LYS A 285 21.65 20.49 -12.27
N ILE A 286 21.82 21.64 -11.63
CA ILE A 286 22.84 22.63 -11.97
C ILE A 286 23.90 22.65 -10.88
N GLU A 287 25.16 22.59 -11.30
CA GLU A 287 26.32 22.56 -10.40
C GLU A 287 27.37 23.58 -10.86
N LYS A 288 28.21 24.06 -9.93
CA LYS A 288 29.30 24.99 -10.25
C LYS A 288 30.44 24.28 -10.98
N THR A 289 31.11 25.00 -11.88
CA THR A 289 32.44 24.59 -12.38
C THR A 289 33.46 25.71 -12.39
N GLU A 290 34.72 25.31 -12.27
CA GLU A 290 35.91 26.16 -12.44
C GLU A 290 36.38 26.22 -13.91
N GLU A 291 35.80 25.40 -14.79
CA GLU A 291 36.05 25.47 -16.23
C GLU A 291 35.44 26.76 -16.81
N LYS A 292 36.09 27.36 -17.83
CA LYS A 292 35.61 28.63 -18.41
C LYS A 292 34.33 28.50 -19.24
N ALA A 293 34.06 27.30 -19.75
CA ALA A 293 32.90 27.03 -20.59
C ALA A 293 31.96 26.09 -19.85
N PRO A 294 30.63 26.31 -19.92
CA PRO A 294 29.68 25.37 -19.36
C PRO A 294 29.75 24.03 -20.10
N TYR A 295 29.43 22.96 -19.40
CA TYR A 295 29.34 21.63 -19.99
C TYR A 295 28.24 20.81 -19.34
N ILE A 296 27.75 19.81 -20.06
CA ILE A 296 26.77 18.86 -19.53
C ILE A 296 27.44 17.51 -19.30
N GLN A 297 27.07 16.88 -18.20
CA GLN A 297 27.39 15.50 -17.87
C GLN A 297 26.09 14.70 -17.85
N ILE A 298 26.02 13.67 -18.69
CA ILE A 298 24.91 12.73 -18.73
C ILE A 298 25.40 11.42 -18.12
N GLU A 299 24.82 11.02 -16.99
CA GLU A 299 25.02 9.71 -16.39
C GLU A 299 23.83 8.83 -16.75
N LYS A 300 24.11 7.72 -17.43
CA LYS A 300 23.15 6.65 -17.66
C LYS A 300 23.35 5.63 -16.57
N GLU A 301 22.32 5.34 -15.78
CA GLU A 301 22.40 4.39 -14.68
C GLU A 301 21.47 3.20 -14.90
N ALA A 302 21.91 2.02 -14.46
CA ALA A 302 21.08 0.81 -14.43
C ALA A 302 21.61 -0.15 -13.38
N ARG A 303 20.72 -1.03 -12.89
CA ARG A 303 21.08 -2.11 -11.97
C ARG A 303 21.48 -3.40 -12.66
N GLY A 304 22.30 -4.16 -11.94
CA GLY A 304 22.72 -5.50 -12.37
C GLY A 304 23.23 -6.37 -11.22
N LYS A 305 23.49 -7.63 -11.55
CA LYS A 305 24.08 -8.62 -10.62
C LYS A 305 25.56 -8.39 -10.33
N SER A 306 26.21 -7.57 -11.16
CA SER A 306 27.60 -7.15 -11.00
C SER A 306 27.76 -5.78 -11.65
N LEU A 307 28.83 -5.06 -11.28
CA LEU A 307 29.13 -3.75 -11.88
C LEU A 307 29.26 -3.82 -13.41
N SER A 308 29.83 -4.91 -13.96
CA SER A 308 29.97 -5.08 -15.41
C SER A 308 28.63 -5.29 -16.11
N ASP A 309 27.73 -6.08 -15.51
CA ASP A 309 26.38 -6.32 -16.06
C ASP A 309 25.54 -5.03 -16.03
N ALA A 310 25.62 -4.30 -14.91
CA ALA A 310 24.96 -3.03 -14.70
C ALA A 310 25.43 -1.97 -15.72
N LYS A 311 26.75 -1.84 -15.91
CA LYS A 311 27.32 -0.92 -16.92
C LYS A 311 26.92 -1.28 -18.34
N GLN A 312 27.02 -2.55 -18.73
CA GLN A 312 26.63 -2.99 -20.08
C GLN A 312 25.16 -2.63 -20.37
N ARG A 313 24.29 -2.72 -19.36
CA ARG A 313 22.88 -2.35 -19.46
C ARG A 313 22.68 -0.84 -19.55
N ALA A 314 23.38 -0.06 -18.74
CA ALA A 314 23.39 1.39 -18.80
C ALA A 314 23.84 1.91 -20.18
N GLU A 315 24.79 1.25 -20.83
CA GLU A 315 25.21 1.55 -22.21
C GLU A 315 24.07 1.39 -23.22
N GLN A 316 23.11 0.49 -22.97
CA GLN A 316 21.96 0.26 -23.85
C GLN A 316 20.85 1.31 -23.70
N ILE A 317 20.93 2.20 -22.70
CA ILE A 317 19.94 3.27 -22.53
C ILE A 317 20.13 4.30 -23.66
N LYS A 318 19.05 4.53 -24.40
CA LYS A 318 18.96 5.52 -25.47
C LYS A 318 18.41 6.81 -24.86
N TYR A 319 19.25 7.84 -24.82
CA TYR A 319 18.93 9.18 -24.34
C TYR A 319 19.55 10.20 -25.30
N SER A 320 18.83 11.28 -25.59
CA SER A 320 19.24 12.30 -26.56
C SER A 320 19.07 13.71 -26.00
N TYR A 321 19.86 14.63 -26.54
CA TYR A 321 19.73 16.07 -26.31
C TYR A 321 20.25 16.81 -27.55
N LYS A 322 19.95 18.11 -27.64
CA LYS A 322 20.44 18.99 -28.71
C LYS A 322 20.96 20.29 -28.13
N ILE A 323 22.09 20.74 -28.65
CA ILE A 323 22.62 22.08 -28.41
C ILE A 323 22.51 22.86 -29.72
N ILE A 324 21.68 23.90 -29.74
CA ILE A 324 21.44 24.75 -30.92
C ILE A 324 21.76 26.20 -30.54
N GLY A 325 22.98 26.65 -30.88
CA GLY A 325 23.48 27.94 -30.40
C GLY A 325 23.56 27.95 -28.88
N ASN A 326 22.81 28.85 -28.25
CA ASN A 326 22.69 28.98 -26.80
C ASN A 326 21.47 28.25 -26.21
N GLN A 327 20.86 27.31 -26.93
CA GLN A 327 19.74 26.51 -26.44
C GLN A 327 20.17 25.07 -26.17
N LEU A 328 19.99 24.62 -24.93
CA LEU A 328 20.09 23.22 -24.50
C LEU A 328 18.68 22.61 -24.42
N ILE A 329 18.42 21.66 -25.30
CA ILE A 329 17.14 20.95 -25.39
C ILE A 329 17.37 19.51 -24.95
N LEU A 330 16.81 19.13 -23.80
CA LEU A 330 16.94 17.82 -23.17
C LEU A 330 15.71 16.98 -23.47
N ASP A 331 15.87 15.70 -23.80
CA ASP A 331 14.71 14.81 -23.84
C ASP A 331 14.25 14.52 -22.40
N ASN A 332 12.95 14.52 -22.12
CA ASN A 332 12.43 14.27 -20.77
C ASN A 332 12.22 12.77 -20.48
N TYR A 333 12.78 11.92 -21.32
CA TYR A 333 12.52 10.50 -21.36
C TYR A 333 13.77 9.72 -21.78
N LEU A 334 13.80 8.45 -21.39
CA LEU A 334 14.77 7.46 -21.84
C LEU A 334 14.05 6.31 -22.53
N LEU A 335 14.76 5.63 -23.44
CA LEU A 335 14.29 4.43 -24.11
C LEU A 335 15.28 3.28 -23.91
N THR A 336 14.77 2.07 -23.76
CA THR A 336 15.59 0.86 -23.85
C THR A 336 14.80 -0.27 -24.51
N GLU A 337 15.47 -1.19 -25.21
CA GLU A 337 14.79 -2.33 -25.83
C GLU A 337 14.24 -3.28 -24.77
N LEU A 338 13.06 -3.89 -24.99
CA LEU A 338 12.43 -4.77 -24.00
C LEU A 338 13.33 -5.93 -23.55
N LYS A 339 14.18 -6.43 -24.45
CA LYS A 339 15.18 -7.48 -24.16
C LYS A 339 16.18 -7.08 -23.07
N ASN A 340 16.42 -5.79 -22.88
CA ASN A 340 17.32 -5.28 -21.85
C ASN A 340 16.69 -5.33 -20.46
N LYS A 341 15.39 -5.61 -20.36
CA LYS A 341 14.62 -5.77 -19.12
C LYS A 341 14.62 -4.52 -18.24
N TYR A 342 13.63 -4.38 -17.37
CA TYR A 342 13.61 -3.26 -16.43
C TYR A 342 14.62 -3.49 -15.29
N ARG A 343 15.48 -2.52 -15.01
CA ARG A 343 16.53 -2.54 -13.97
C ARG A 343 16.80 -1.14 -13.41
N ASP A 344 15.75 -0.43 -13.02
CA ASP A 344 15.86 0.93 -12.50
C ASP A 344 16.75 1.79 -13.43
N GLN A 345 16.43 1.77 -14.73
CA GLN A 345 17.16 2.59 -15.70
C GLN A 345 16.81 4.05 -15.46
N GLU A 346 17.83 4.89 -15.31
CA GLU A 346 17.68 6.31 -15.03
C GLU A 346 18.68 7.12 -15.85
N ILE A 347 18.34 8.39 -16.09
CA ILE A 347 19.26 9.39 -16.63
C ILE A 347 19.43 10.51 -15.60
N GLU A 348 20.65 10.70 -15.10
CA GLU A 348 21.00 11.89 -14.33
C GLU A 348 21.76 12.89 -15.21
N ILE A 349 21.26 14.13 -15.24
CA ILE A 349 21.83 15.22 -16.03
C ILE A 349 22.38 16.25 -15.06
N THR A 350 23.67 16.54 -15.18
CA THR A 350 24.29 17.64 -14.46
C THR A 350 24.78 18.69 -15.45
N LEU A 351 24.24 19.91 -15.35
CA LEU A 351 24.73 21.07 -16.09
C LEU A 351 25.74 21.81 -15.20
N PHE A 352 27.00 21.78 -15.61
CA PHE A 352 28.08 22.49 -14.94
C PHE A 352 28.23 23.90 -15.53
N VAL A 353 28.09 24.92 -14.69
CA VAL A 353 28.07 26.33 -15.11
C VAL A 353 29.21 27.16 -14.49
N PRO A 354 29.91 28.00 -15.28
CA PRO A 354 30.90 28.93 -14.77
C PRO A 354 30.27 30.19 -14.18
N GLU A 355 31.01 30.84 -13.28
CA GLU A 355 30.65 32.15 -12.73
C GLU A 355 30.44 33.19 -13.84
N GLY A 356 29.41 34.01 -13.68
CA GLY A 356 29.02 35.08 -14.61
C GLY A 356 28.11 34.65 -15.75
N LEU A 357 27.87 33.34 -15.94
CA LEU A 357 26.93 32.85 -16.96
C LEU A 357 25.49 33.28 -16.64
N LEU A 358 24.75 33.68 -17.67
CA LEU A 358 23.31 33.92 -17.57
C LEU A 358 22.54 32.68 -18.01
N LEU A 359 21.49 32.32 -17.27
CA LEU A 359 20.61 31.19 -17.57
C LEU A 359 19.17 31.65 -17.73
N LYS A 360 18.43 30.98 -18.60
CA LYS A 360 16.96 31.06 -18.69
C LYS A 360 16.40 29.64 -18.68
N ILE A 361 15.55 29.34 -17.71
CA ILE A 361 15.00 28.01 -17.49
C ILE A 361 13.52 28.02 -17.90
N ASP A 362 13.14 27.07 -18.75
CA ASP A 362 11.76 26.88 -19.20
C ASP A 362 10.97 26.07 -18.16
N SER A 363 9.66 26.32 -18.00
CA SER A 363 8.80 25.58 -17.05
C SER A 363 8.88 24.06 -17.20
N SER A 364 9.21 23.55 -18.38
CA SER A 364 9.38 22.10 -18.61
C SER A 364 10.47 21.46 -17.75
N VAL A 365 11.36 22.24 -17.12
CA VAL A 365 12.42 21.77 -16.23
C VAL A 365 11.92 21.49 -14.81
N GLN A 366 10.82 22.12 -14.38
CA GLN A 366 10.33 22.09 -12.99
C GLN A 366 10.21 20.68 -12.41
N ASN A 367 9.63 19.74 -13.16
CA ASN A 367 9.38 18.38 -12.68
C ASN A 367 10.64 17.47 -12.64
N TYR A 368 11.75 17.97 -13.19
CA TYR A 368 13.00 17.23 -13.35
C TYR A 368 14.15 17.85 -12.54
N ASP A 369 14.00 19.09 -12.08
CA ASP A 369 15.02 19.76 -11.28
C ASP A 369 15.18 19.09 -9.92
N ARG A 370 16.44 18.79 -9.61
CA ARG A 370 16.95 18.17 -8.38
C ARG A 370 18.18 18.93 -7.89
N SER A 371 18.30 20.19 -8.28
CA SER A 371 19.35 21.08 -7.79
C SER A 371 19.21 21.28 -6.27
N ASP A 372 20.31 21.60 -5.62
CA ASP A 372 20.29 22.05 -4.23
C ASP A 372 19.77 23.48 -4.20
N ASP A 373 18.62 23.72 -3.56
CA ASP A 373 17.99 25.04 -3.48
C ASP A 373 18.91 26.11 -2.84
N GLU A 374 19.89 25.71 -2.00
CA GLU A 374 20.89 26.64 -1.48
C GLU A 374 21.81 27.18 -2.59
N TYR A 375 22.10 26.37 -3.61
CA TYR A 375 22.93 26.75 -4.74
C TYR A 375 22.10 27.30 -5.91
N PHE A 376 20.99 26.65 -6.24
CA PHE A 376 20.08 27.04 -7.31
C PHE A 376 18.65 26.64 -6.95
N ASN A 377 17.86 27.64 -6.57
CA ASN A 377 16.42 27.52 -6.37
C ASN A 377 15.69 28.00 -7.63
N LEU A 378 14.92 27.11 -8.26
CA LEU A 378 14.17 27.39 -9.48
C LEU A 378 12.81 28.03 -9.15
N HIS A 379 12.61 29.29 -9.53
CA HIS A 379 11.33 29.98 -9.37
C HIS A 379 10.36 29.66 -10.52
N TYR A 380 9.12 29.32 -10.16
CA TYR A 380 8.11 28.77 -11.08
C TYR A 380 7.04 29.77 -11.55
N SER A 381 7.02 30.97 -10.97
CA SER A 381 5.95 31.95 -11.25
C SER A 381 6.03 32.57 -12.65
N SER A 382 7.17 32.48 -13.34
CA SER A 382 7.34 33.05 -14.69
C SER A 382 8.48 32.40 -15.48
N ASP A 383 8.20 32.03 -16.72
CA ASP A 383 9.21 31.58 -17.70
C ASP A 383 10.17 32.68 -18.16
N ASN A 384 9.96 33.93 -17.72
CA ASN A 384 10.81 35.06 -18.13
C ASN A 384 11.94 35.37 -17.16
N TYR A 385 12.09 34.57 -16.10
CA TYR A 385 13.16 34.75 -15.14
C TYR A 385 14.54 34.47 -15.75
N ILE A 386 15.49 35.35 -15.42
CA ILE A 386 16.88 35.30 -15.84
C ILE A 386 17.71 35.12 -14.59
N TYR A 387 18.54 34.10 -14.62
CA TYR A 387 19.41 33.75 -13.52
C TYR A 387 20.86 34.09 -13.87
N LYS A 388 21.65 34.44 -12.86
CA LYS A 388 23.08 34.71 -12.99
C LYS A 388 23.85 33.85 -12.02
N VAL A 389 24.84 33.13 -12.53
CA VAL A 389 25.73 32.31 -11.71
C VAL A 389 26.69 33.23 -10.96
N GLU A 390 26.59 33.29 -9.64
CA GLU A 390 27.58 33.93 -8.77
C GLU A 390 28.50 32.87 -8.14
N ASN A 391 29.45 33.31 -7.32
CA ASN A 391 30.49 32.43 -6.77
C ASN A 391 29.93 31.31 -5.87
N SER A 392 28.88 31.58 -5.10
CA SER A 392 28.32 30.64 -4.10
C SER A 392 26.88 30.20 -4.35
N GLN A 393 26.15 30.92 -5.20
CA GLN A 393 24.73 30.70 -5.47
C GLN A 393 24.38 31.29 -6.83
N ILE A 394 23.36 30.76 -7.48
CA ILE A 394 22.76 31.32 -8.67
C ILE A 394 21.63 32.26 -8.24
N LYS A 395 21.71 33.53 -8.63
CA LYS A 395 20.68 34.54 -8.30
C LYS A 395 19.71 34.79 -9.45
N CYS A 396 18.44 34.95 -9.14
CA CYS A 396 17.44 35.45 -10.06
C CYS A 396 17.49 36.99 -10.14
N LEU A 397 17.69 37.52 -11.35
CA LEU A 397 17.88 38.96 -11.60
C LEU A 397 16.57 39.75 -11.70
N ASN A 398 15.44 39.08 -11.95
CA ASN A 398 14.15 39.71 -12.22
C ASN A 398 12.98 38.95 -11.59
N CYS A 399 13.25 38.16 -10.55
CA CYS A 399 12.21 37.56 -9.73
C CYS A 399 11.59 38.61 -8.79
N PRO A 400 10.31 38.47 -8.43
CA PRO A 400 9.66 39.27 -7.41
C PRO A 400 10.39 39.18 -6.05
N ALA A 401 10.41 40.28 -5.30
CA ALA A 401 11.08 40.33 -4.01
C ALA A 401 10.44 39.43 -2.93
N ASP A 402 9.17 39.06 -3.11
CA ASP A 402 8.44 38.11 -2.28
C ASP A 402 8.81 36.64 -2.57
N GLU A 403 9.48 36.35 -3.68
CA GLU A 403 10.00 35.03 -4.05
C GLU A 403 11.47 34.85 -3.58
N ASN A 404 11.83 35.36 -2.39
CA ASN A 404 13.23 35.40 -1.93
C ASN A 404 13.49 34.53 -0.68
N GLU A 405 12.98 33.30 -0.68
CA GLU A 405 13.12 32.37 0.46
C GLU A 405 14.59 32.02 0.73
N TYR A 406 15.41 31.90 -0.32
CA TYR A 406 16.82 31.48 -0.25
C TYR A 406 17.82 32.63 -0.38
N ASN A 407 17.36 33.89 -0.28
CA ASN A 407 18.19 35.10 -0.51
C ASN A 407 18.83 35.14 -1.92
N ASP A 408 18.15 34.51 -2.87
CA ASP A 408 18.56 34.28 -4.24
C ASP A 408 17.94 35.27 -5.25
N VAL A 409 17.15 36.24 -4.80
CA VAL A 409 16.61 37.32 -5.65
C VAL A 409 17.50 38.57 -5.58
N ASP A 410 17.84 39.12 -6.73
CA ASP A 410 18.58 40.38 -6.84
C ASP A 410 17.69 41.58 -6.45
N THR A 411 17.76 41.95 -5.18
CA THR A 411 16.98 43.05 -4.59
C THR A 411 17.58 44.44 -4.84
N ASP A 412 18.66 44.56 -5.62
CA ASP A 412 19.26 45.86 -5.97
C ASP A 412 18.40 46.71 -6.94
N THR A 413 17.25 46.18 -7.38
CA THR A 413 16.19 47.05 -7.92
C THR A 413 15.44 47.72 -6.78
N GLN A 414 15.78 48.99 -6.51
CA GLN A 414 15.00 49.92 -5.68
C GLN A 414 13.55 50.04 -6.20
N ASN A 415 12.69 49.10 -5.84
CA ASN A 415 11.26 49.33 -5.73
C ASN A 415 10.97 49.50 -4.24
N ASP A 416 11.05 50.75 -3.78
CA ASP A 416 10.46 51.22 -2.53
C ASP A 416 8.94 50.98 -2.62
N SER A 417 8.48 49.74 -2.38
CA SER A 417 7.08 49.48 -2.08
C SER A 417 6.84 49.95 -0.65
N ILE A 418 6.66 51.26 -0.48
CA ILE A 418 6.13 51.83 0.75
C ILE A 418 4.67 51.41 0.84
N GLU A 419 4.34 50.41 1.65
CA GLU A 419 2.96 50.04 1.95
C GLU A 419 2.28 51.14 2.77
N THR A 420 1.26 51.80 2.20
CA THR A 420 0.38 52.71 2.93
C THR A 420 -0.92 51.99 3.28
N SER A 421 -1.17 51.75 4.57
CA SER A 421 -2.45 51.21 5.04
C SER A 421 -3.50 52.32 5.18
N VAL A 422 -4.63 52.15 4.48
CA VAL A 422 -5.82 53.01 4.59
C VAL A 422 -6.94 52.19 5.21
N THR A 423 -7.47 52.64 6.35
CA THR A 423 -8.57 51.96 7.05
C THR A 423 -9.82 52.83 6.99
N ILE A 424 -10.96 52.25 6.61
CA ILE A 424 -12.27 52.95 6.55
C ILE A 424 -13.16 52.37 7.65
N ASN A 425 -13.56 53.20 8.61
CA ASN A 425 -14.45 52.83 9.72
C ASN A 425 -15.72 53.71 9.71
N GLU A 426 -16.67 53.44 10.61
CA GLU A 426 -17.95 54.18 10.73
C GLU A 426 -17.76 55.70 10.97
N ASP A 427 -16.60 56.10 11.50
CA ASP A 427 -16.24 57.50 11.78
C ASP A 427 -15.47 58.20 10.62
N GLY A 428 -15.16 57.50 9.52
CA GLY A 428 -14.47 58.06 8.33
C GLY A 428 -13.21 57.30 7.89
N VAL A 429 -12.40 57.95 7.04
CA VAL A 429 -11.14 57.41 6.48
C VAL A 429 -9.95 57.76 7.38
N SER A 430 -9.19 56.75 7.81
CA SER A 430 -7.99 56.85 8.65
C SER A 430 -6.76 56.37 7.87
N VAL A 431 -5.74 57.22 7.74
CA VAL A 431 -4.43 56.87 7.14
C VAL A 431 -3.40 56.81 8.27
N THR A 432 -2.77 55.67 8.47
CA THR A 432 -1.89 55.41 9.62
C THR A 432 -0.48 55.99 9.47
N ASN A 433 -0.02 56.27 8.24
CA ASN A 433 1.30 56.86 7.95
C ASN A 433 1.21 57.96 6.88
N ASP A 434 1.79 59.13 7.16
CA ASP A 434 1.95 60.20 6.16
C ASP A 434 2.95 59.75 5.09
N THR A 435 2.52 59.72 3.83
CA THR A 435 3.35 59.26 2.70
C THR A 435 3.67 60.44 1.78
N LEU A 436 4.96 60.65 1.48
CA LEU A 436 5.44 61.69 0.56
C LEU A 436 6.26 61.05 -0.56
N ILE A 437 5.73 61.06 -1.77
CA ILE A 437 6.39 60.49 -2.96
C ILE A 437 6.85 61.64 -3.86
N ASN A 438 8.17 61.73 -4.09
CA ASN A 438 8.78 62.68 -5.01
C ASN A 438 9.20 61.96 -6.30
N SER A 439 8.50 62.19 -7.41
CA SER A 439 8.85 61.65 -8.72
C SER A 439 9.56 62.70 -9.59
N LYS A 440 10.52 62.28 -10.44
CA LYS A 440 11.22 63.15 -11.39
C LYS A 440 10.58 63.20 -12.78
N LYS A 441 9.50 62.43 -13.03
CA LYS A 441 8.77 62.43 -14.31
C LYS A 441 7.28 62.68 -14.09
N ASN A 442 6.79 63.75 -14.72
CA ASN A 442 5.39 64.20 -14.86
C ASN A 442 4.57 64.51 -13.58
N LEU A 443 5.03 64.13 -12.39
CA LEU A 443 4.42 64.44 -11.10
C LEU A 443 5.48 64.96 -10.15
N LYS A 444 5.29 66.18 -9.60
CA LYS A 444 6.26 66.87 -8.76
C LYS A 444 6.19 66.40 -7.31
N GLU A 445 5.00 66.15 -6.78
CA GLU A 445 4.77 65.70 -5.40
C GLU A 445 3.43 64.98 -5.30
N LEU A 446 3.39 63.82 -4.64
CA LEU A 446 2.17 63.18 -4.15
C LEU A 446 2.28 63.04 -2.63
N LYS A 447 1.37 63.71 -1.91
CA LYS A 447 1.29 63.63 -0.45
C LYS A 447 -0.06 63.05 -0.04
N ILE A 448 -0.02 61.98 0.75
CA ILE A 448 -1.21 61.38 1.35
C ILE A 448 -1.10 61.56 2.87
N ASN A 449 -2.03 62.28 3.45
CA ASN A 449 -2.11 62.50 4.90
C ASN A 449 -3.57 62.49 5.37
N LYS A 450 -3.78 62.70 6.67
CA LYS A 450 -5.12 62.80 7.28
C LYS A 450 -6.03 63.88 6.68
N ASP A 451 -5.48 64.84 5.95
CA ASP A 451 -6.21 65.96 5.34
C ASP A 451 -6.61 65.67 3.87
N GLY A 452 -6.16 64.54 3.29
CA GLY A 452 -6.51 64.08 1.95
C GLY A 452 -5.32 63.75 1.06
N ILE A 453 -5.57 63.68 -0.26
CA ILE A 453 -4.55 63.42 -1.29
C ILE A 453 -4.20 64.75 -1.99
N ILE A 454 -2.95 65.18 -1.87
CA ILE A 454 -2.42 66.36 -2.55
C ILE A 454 -1.54 65.90 -3.71
N ILE A 455 -1.91 66.29 -4.93
CA ILE A 455 -1.15 66.02 -6.15
C ILE A 455 -0.62 67.34 -6.69
N LYS A 456 0.71 67.51 -6.73
CA LYS A 456 1.36 68.59 -7.48
C LYS A 456 1.93 68.05 -8.77
N THR A 457 1.42 68.53 -9.88
CA THR A 457 2.01 68.32 -11.21
C THR A 457 3.01 69.44 -11.53
N ASN A 458 3.87 69.23 -12.53
CA ASN A 458 4.81 70.24 -12.98
C ASN A 458 4.14 71.43 -13.68
#